data_AF-A0A349XZT9-F1
#
_entry.id   AF-A0A349XZT9-F1
#
_cell.length_a   1.000
_cell.length_b   1.000
_cell.length_c   1.000
_cell.angle_alpha   90.00
_cell.angle_beta   90.00
_cell.angle_gamma   90.00
#
_symmetry.space_group_name_H-M   'P 1'
#
loop_
_entity.id
_entity.type
_entity.pdbx_description
1 polymer ?
#
loop_
_entity_poly.entity_id
_entity_poly.type
_entity_poly.pdbx_seq_one_letter_code
_entity_poly.pdbx_strand_id
1 'polypeptide(L)'
;GDLTLAGFDDCAGQTAGVAIQNEFLLFSRDGKVEVTVPDLIVLLDVDTGYPITTEVLRYGQRVAVIAIPCHDLLRSARALEVVGPAAFGYPDIPFSPLPVPVSKAA
;
A
#
# COMPACT_ATOMS: atom_id res chain seq x y z
N GLY A 1 -11.42 -7.66 0.24
CA GLY A 1 -12.32 -6.51 0.39
C GLY A 1 -11.66 -5.32 -0.25
N ASP A 2 -12.43 -4.29 -0.60
CA ASP A 2 -11.92 -3.18 -1.41
C ASP A 2 -12.35 -1.85 -0.78
N LEU A 3 -11.40 -0.92 -0.72
CA LEU A 3 -11.59 0.45 -0.26
C LEU A 3 -11.39 1.40 -1.44
N THR A 4 -12.32 2.33 -1.63
CA THR A 4 -12.20 3.41 -2.61
C THR A 4 -11.92 4.72 -1.88
N LEU A 5 -10.96 5.48 -2.38
CA LEU A 5 -10.57 6.79 -1.88
C LEU A 5 -10.81 7.84 -2.96
N ALA A 6 -11.36 8.98 -2.56
CA ALA A 6 -11.44 10.17 -3.40
C ALA A 6 -10.37 11.16 -2.92
N GLY A 7 -9.54 11.63 -3.86
CA GLY A 7 -8.51 12.61 -3.55
C GLY A 7 -9.08 13.98 -3.22
N PHE A 8 -8.42 14.68 -2.31
CA PHE A 8 -8.71 16.06 -1.90
C PHE A 8 -7.41 16.87 -1.88
N ASP A 9 -7.51 18.20 -1.77
CA ASP A 9 -6.39 19.14 -1.86
C ASP A 9 -5.53 18.90 -3.12
N ASP A 10 -4.23 18.65 -2.97
CA ASP A 10 -3.30 18.41 -4.09
C ASP A 10 -3.64 17.14 -4.90
N CYS A 11 -4.47 16.25 -4.34
CA CYS A 11 -4.95 15.04 -5.00
C CYS A 11 -6.37 15.20 -5.58
N ALA A 12 -6.95 16.41 -5.59
CA ALA A 12 -8.32 16.62 -6.06
C ALA A 12 -8.54 16.10 -7.49
N GLY A 13 -9.65 15.39 -7.70
CA GLY A 13 -10.01 14.78 -8.98
C GLY A 13 -9.36 13.43 -9.26
N GLN A 14 -8.41 12.99 -8.42
CA GLN A 14 -7.84 11.64 -8.48
C GLN A 14 -8.70 10.67 -7.68
N THR A 15 -8.67 9.40 -8.07
CA THR A 15 -9.32 8.29 -7.37
C THR A 15 -8.30 7.21 -7.07
N ALA A 16 -8.44 6.56 -5.92
CA ALA A 16 -7.57 5.47 -5.55
C ALA A 16 -8.34 4.27 -5.01
N GLY A 17 -7.76 3.09 -5.18
CA GLY A 17 -8.27 1.82 -4.67
C GLY A 17 -7.24 1.16 -3.77
N VAL A 18 -7.72 0.53 -2.70
CA VAL A 18 -6.91 -0.32 -1.82
C VAL A 18 -7.55 -1.69 -1.71
N ALA A 19 -6.80 -2.73 -2.05
CA ALA A 19 -7.21 -4.11 -1.82
C ALA A 19 -6.82 -4.55 -0.40
N ILE A 20 -7.74 -5.23 0.28
CA ILE A 20 -7.66 -5.51 1.72
C ILE A 20 -7.93 -7.00 2.00
N GLN A 21 -7.07 -7.62 2.82
CA GLN A 21 -7.37 -8.85 3.57
C GLN A 21 -7.08 -8.60 5.06
N ASN A 22 -6.15 -9.34 5.66
CA ASN A 22 -5.66 -9.03 7.02
C ASN A 22 -4.79 -7.75 6.99
N GLU A 23 -4.12 -7.49 5.88
CA GLU A 23 -3.34 -6.28 5.61
C GLU A 23 -3.82 -5.55 4.33
N PHE A 24 -3.25 -4.36 4.08
CA PHE A 24 -3.38 -3.63 2.82
C PHE A 24 -2.44 -4.23 1.77
N LEU A 25 -3.01 -4.79 0.70
CA LEU A 25 -2.27 -5.64 -0.24
C LEU A 25 -1.79 -4.90 -1.49
N LEU A 26 -2.61 -3.98 -1.97
CA LEU A 26 -2.41 -3.28 -3.23
C LEU A 26 -2.97 -1.88 -3.12
N PHE A 27 -2.22 -0.89 -3.60
CA PHE A 27 -2.69 0.47 -3.80
C PHE A 27 -2.63 0.79 -5.29
N SER A 28 -3.75 1.29 -5.81
CA SER A 28 -3.86 1.80 -7.18
C SER A 28 -4.38 3.22 -7.16
N ARG A 29 -3.94 4.03 -8.13
CA ARG A 29 -4.42 5.38 -8.36
C ARG A 29 -4.76 5.55 -9.83
N ASP A 30 -5.96 6.06 -10.10
CA ASP A 30 -6.51 6.28 -11.43
C ASP A 30 -6.37 5.04 -12.34
N GLY A 31 -6.64 3.86 -11.77
CA GLY A 31 -6.58 2.57 -12.46
C GLY A 31 -5.18 1.96 -12.61
N LYS A 32 -4.13 2.64 -12.15
CA LYS A 32 -2.75 2.15 -12.20
C LYS A 32 -2.30 1.64 -10.83
N VAL A 33 -1.81 0.41 -10.77
CA VAL A 33 -1.17 -0.15 -9.56
C VAL A 33 0.16 0.57 -9.32
N GLU A 34 0.36 1.09 -8.11
CA GLU A 34 1.59 1.79 -7.73
C GLU A 34 2.38 1.08 -6.65
N VAL A 35 1.70 0.38 -5.73
CA VAL A 35 2.34 -0.33 -4.62
C VAL A 35 1.62 -1.65 -4.39
N THR A 36 2.40 -2.69 -4.11
CA THR A 36 1.89 -3.99 -3.70
C THR A 36 2.73 -4.54 -2.56
N VAL A 37 2.20 -5.51 -1.83
CA VAL A 37 3.01 -6.38 -0.98
C VAL A 37 4.21 -6.96 -1.75
N PRO A 38 5.36 -7.20 -1.08
CA PRO A 38 5.60 -7.01 0.36
C PRO A 38 5.88 -5.57 0.82
N ASP A 39 5.89 -4.58 -0.07
CA ASP A 39 5.99 -3.18 0.37
C ASP A 39 4.74 -2.80 1.18
N LEU A 40 4.94 -2.08 2.28
CA LEU A 40 3.86 -1.76 3.21
C LEU A 40 3.05 -0.59 2.67
N ILE A 41 1.73 -0.76 2.66
CA ILE A 41 0.76 0.32 2.48
C ILE A 41 0.21 0.63 3.86
N VAL A 42 0.29 1.89 4.29
CA VAL A 42 -0.19 2.35 5.59
C VAL A 42 -1.18 3.48 5.37
N LEU A 43 -2.38 3.33 5.93
CA LEU A 43 -3.36 4.42 6.00
C LEU A 43 -3.17 5.15 7.33
N LEU A 44 -3.04 6.47 7.26
CA LEU A 44 -2.99 7.35 8.43
C LEU A 44 -4.22 8.23 8.46
N ASP A 45 -4.75 8.48 9.65
CA ASP A 45 -5.69 9.57 9.87
C ASP A 45 -4.99 10.91 9.58
N VAL A 46 -5.54 11.73 8.69
CA VAL A 46 -4.84 12.94 8.21
C VAL A 46 -4.67 14.00 9.29
N ASP A 47 -5.56 14.03 10.29
CA ASP A 47 -5.58 15.07 11.31
C ASP A 47 -4.64 14.71 12.48
N THR A 48 -4.51 13.42 12.81
CA THR A 48 -3.71 12.94 13.94
C THR A 48 -2.38 12.28 13.55
N GLY A 49 -2.27 11.79 12.31
CA GLY A 49 -1.12 11.01 11.84
C GLY A 49 -1.07 9.58 12.38
N TYR A 50 -2.08 9.12 13.13
CA TYR A 50 -2.10 7.75 13.65
C TYR A 50 -2.51 6.74 12.58
N PRO A 51 -1.95 5.51 12.63
CA PRO A 51 -2.31 4.47 11.68
C PRO A 51 -3.74 3.97 11.88
N ILE A 52 -4.42 3.72 10.77
CA ILE A 52 -5.74 3.13 10.70
C ILE A 52 -5.57 1.69 10.21
N THR A 53 -5.96 0.72 11.03
CA THR A 53 -5.92 -0.70 10.68
C THR A 53 -7.17 -1.12 9.91
N THR A 54 -7.12 -2.30 9.28
CA THR A 54 -8.21 -2.83 8.44
C THR A 54 -9.53 -2.99 9.21
N GLU A 55 -9.48 -3.27 10.52
CA GLU A 55 -10.64 -3.51 11.39
C GLU A 55 -11.38 -2.23 11.80
N VAL A 56 -10.67 -1.10 11.84
CA VAL A 56 -11.20 0.18 12.31
C VAL A 56 -11.54 1.15 11.17
N LEU A 57 -11.37 0.71 9.91
CA LEU A 57 -11.77 1.48 8.74
C LEU A 57 -13.28 1.76 8.74
N ARG A 58 -13.64 3.01 8.43
CA ARG A 58 -15.01 3.50 8.32
C ARG A 58 -15.15 4.46 7.15
N TYR A 59 -16.32 4.48 6.55
CA TYR A 59 -16.65 5.48 5.53
C TYR A 59 -16.55 6.90 6.10
N GLY A 60 -16.07 7.83 5.29
CA GLY A 60 -15.94 9.25 5.64
C GLY A 60 -14.64 9.63 6.36
N GLN A 61 -13.76 8.66 6.66
CA GLN A 61 -12.43 8.97 7.20
C GLN A 61 -11.59 9.68 6.13
N ARG A 62 -10.89 10.75 6.55
CA ARG A 62 -9.89 11.43 5.73
C ARG A 62 -8.54 10.81 6.03
N VAL A 63 -7.93 10.23 5.01
CA VAL A 63 -6.70 9.45 5.18
C VAL A 63 -5.57 9.96 4.31
N ALA A 64 -4.35 9.86 4.83
CA ALA A 64 -3.13 9.88 4.03
C ALA A 64 -2.70 8.43 3.77
N VAL A 65 -2.17 8.17 2.57
CA VAL A 65 -1.61 6.85 2.21
C VAL A 65 -0.10 6.97 2.13
N ILE A 66 0.60 6.15 2.91
CA ILE A 66 2.06 6.05 2.89
C ILE A 66 2.46 4.68 2.39
N ALA A 67 3.46 4.67 1.51
CA ALA A 67 4.09 3.46 1.03
C ALA A 67 5.51 3.35 1.61
N ILE A 68 5.85 2.20 2.18
CA ILE A 68 7.15 1.97 2.82
C ILE A 68 7.80 0.75 2.17
N PRO A 69 9.04 0.87 1.66
CA PRO A 69 9.74 -0.26 1.08
C PRO A 69 9.93 -1.37 2.10
N CYS A 70 9.71 -2.61 1.66
CA CYS A 70 10.06 -3.80 2.41
C CYS A 70 11.57 -3.96 2.53
N HIS A 71 11.98 -4.73 3.52
CA HIS A 71 13.37 -5.13 3.71
C HIS A 71 13.87 -5.99 2.54
N ASP A 72 15.15 -5.88 2.18
CA ASP A 72 15.74 -6.55 1.00
C ASP A 72 15.57 -8.08 1.00
N LEU A 73 15.57 -8.70 2.19
CA LEU A 73 15.32 -10.14 2.37
C LEU A 73 13.97 -10.60 1.80
N LEU A 74 12.97 -9.72 1.75
CA LEU A 74 11.63 -10.01 1.23
C LEU A 74 11.53 -9.88 -0.29
N ARG A 75 12.58 -9.40 -0.96
CA ARG A 75 12.58 -9.10 -2.40
C ARG A 75 13.10 -10.24 -3.27
N SER A 76 13.66 -11.28 -2.66
CA SER A 76 14.17 -12.44 -3.41
C SER A 76 13.02 -13.18 -4.10
N ALA A 77 13.28 -13.82 -5.25
CA ALA A 77 12.26 -14.58 -5.98
C ALA A 77 11.55 -15.61 -5.07
N ARG A 78 12.32 -16.32 -4.23
CA ARG A 78 11.77 -17.32 -3.31
C ARG A 78 10.92 -16.69 -2.19
N ALA A 79 11.27 -15.50 -1.71
CA ALA A 79 10.43 -14.80 -0.75
C ALA A 79 9.12 -14.35 -1.41
N LEU A 80 9.17 -13.81 -2.63
CA LEU A 80 8.00 -13.33 -3.36
C LEU A 80 6.99 -14.44 -3.72
N GLU A 81 7.43 -15.71 -3.79
CA GLU A 81 6.50 -16.85 -3.88
C GLU A 81 5.60 -17.00 -2.65
N VAL A 82 5.98 -16.42 -1.51
CA VAL A 82 5.27 -16.51 -0.23
C VAL A 82 4.65 -15.17 0.17
N VAL A 83 5.38 -14.07 -0.03
CA VAL A 83 4.97 -12.72 0.43
C VAL A 83 4.64 -11.76 -0.71
N GLY A 84 4.76 -12.19 -1.97
CA GLY A 84 4.48 -11.36 -3.14
C GLY A 84 3.02 -11.41 -3.58
N PRO A 85 2.62 -10.55 -4.53
CA PRO A 85 1.21 -10.38 -4.92
C PRO A 85 0.53 -11.68 -5.35
N ALA A 86 1.26 -12.57 -6.05
CA ALA A 86 0.75 -13.86 -6.49
C ALA A 86 0.28 -14.75 -5.34
N ALA A 87 1.01 -14.77 -4.22
CA ALA A 87 0.66 -15.54 -3.02
C ALA A 87 -0.62 -15.03 -2.35
N PHE A 88 -0.96 -13.75 -2.57
CA PHE A 88 -2.16 -13.09 -2.04
C PHE A 88 -3.33 -13.05 -3.03
N GLY A 89 -3.26 -13.79 -4.13
CA GLY A 89 -4.35 -13.90 -5.12
C GLY A 89 -4.26 -12.94 -6.32
N TYR A 90 -3.10 -12.31 -6.53
CA TYR A 90 -2.84 -11.40 -7.66
C TYR A 90 -1.69 -11.92 -8.55
N PRO A 91 -1.85 -13.07 -9.22
CA PRO A 91 -0.76 -13.69 -9.99
C PRO A 91 -0.30 -12.87 -11.20
N ASP A 92 -1.18 -12.04 -11.75
CA ASP A 92 -0.90 -11.21 -12.93
C ASP A 92 -0.30 -9.84 -12.59
N ILE A 93 -0.10 -9.54 -11.30
CA ILE A 93 0.45 -8.26 -10.85
C ILE A 93 1.91 -8.46 -10.42
N PRO A 94 2.89 -7.92 -11.15
CA PRO A 94 4.29 -8.06 -10.79
C PRO A 94 4.61 -7.20 -9.56
N PHE A 95 5.49 -7.70 -8.69
CA PHE A 95 6.09 -6.88 -7.65
C PHE A 95 7.10 -5.91 -8.26
N SER A 96 6.88 -4.61 -8.04
CA SER A 96 7.82 -3.55 -8.40
C SER A 96 8.33 -2.88 -7.12
N PRO A 97 9.57 -3.14 -6.68
CA PRO A 97 10.05 -2.69 -5.38
C PRO A 97 10.16 -1.17 -5.30
N LEU A 98 9.70 -0.60 -4.19
CA LEU A 98 9.97 0.78 -3.85
C LEU A 98 11.47 0.99 -3.59
N PRO A 99 12.01 2.18 -3.92
CA PRO A 99 13.37 2.54 -3.58
C PRO A 99 13.59 2.47 -2.06
N VAL A 100 14.60 1.73 -1.60
CA VAL A 100 14.98 1.74 -0.18
C VAL A 100 15.65 3.07 0.12
N PRO A 101 15.28 3.78 1.21
CA PRO A 101 16.04 4.93 1.67
C PRO A 101 17.48 4.50 1.89
N VAL A 102 18.41 5.11 1.15
CA VAL A 102 19.83 4.92 1.41
C VAL A 102 20.08 5.46 2.81
N SER A 103 20.47 4.60 3.76
CA SER A 103 20.83 5.11 5.08
C SER A 103 21.99 6.07 4.88
N LYS A 104 21.82 7.32 5.32
CA LYS A 104 22.99 8.12 5.64
C LYS A 104 23.60 7.43 6.85
N ALA A 105 24.73 6.76 6.66
CA ALA A 105 25.59 6.41 7.77
C ALA A 105 25.80 7.70 8.60
N ALA A 106 25.33 7.66 9.85
CA ALA A 106 25.60 8.69 10.84
C ALA A 106 27.05 8.60 11.31
#